data_AF-A0A1I2BA25-F1
#
_entry.id   AF-A0A1I2BA25-F1
#
_cell.length_a   1.000
_cell.length_b   1.000
_cell.length_c   1.000
_cell.angle_alpha   90.00
_cell.angle_beta   90.00
_cell.angle_gamma   90.00
#
_symmetry.space_group_name_H-M   'P 1'
#
loop_
_entity.id
_entity.type
_entity.pdbx_description
1 polymer ?
#
loop_
_entity_poly.entity_id
_entity_poly.type
_entity_poly.pdbx_seq_one_letter_code
_entity_poly.pdbx_strand_id
1 'polypeptide(L)'
;MKKMIFAVAAMLVMAGCSASPAADSSAEVSQLKEQVSQLSAENEKLKAELAETADTAAVSGASSEPEPEPSANTGSVLELKKALVIADFAEVTLTKTEFTSKVVPPKPDSFYTYYEVKDAENIYLDVVLKFKSLLSSSKSADDFASVQVKYDSKYEYESFSTIEESGGSNFTYTNITSIEPLKTGVLHFIAELPKEAAKDKKPIDIIVTIEGKEYVYSLRSE
;
A
#
# COMPACT_ATOMS: atom_id res chain seq x y z
N MET A 1 33.53 -36.16 9.34
CA MET A 1 34.25 -34.87 9.29
C MET A 1 33.94 -34.13 10.58
N LYS A 2 34.98 -33.63 11.26
CA LYS A 2 34.98 -33.24 12.67
C LYS A 2 34.65 -31.74 12.83
N LYS A 3 33.61 -31.46 13.63
CA LYS A 3 33.33 -30.32 14.51
C LYS A 3 34.08 -28.99 14.26
N MET A 4 33.32 -27.91 14.03
CA MET A 4 33.68 -26.57 14.53
C MET A 4 32.64 -26.14 15.57
N ILE A 5 33.12 -26.01 16.81
CA ILE A 5 32.51 -25.31 17.91
C ILE A 5 33.38 -24.07 18.11
N PHE A 6 32.80 -22.88 18.06
CA PHE A 6 33.39 -21.71 18.72
C PHE A 6 32.37 -21.19 19.72
N ALA A 7 32.67 -21.48 20.99
CA ALA A 7 32.08 -20.81 22.14
C ALA A 7 32.85 -19.51 22.37
N VAL A 8 32.14 -18.42 22.62
CA VAL A 8 32.67 -17.31 23.42
C VAL A 8 31.62 -16.97 24.47
N ALA A 9 32.09 -17.02 25.72
CA ALA A 9 31.31 -16.96 26.93
C ALA A 9 31.06 -15.51 27.40
N ALA A 10 29.84 -15.32 27.88
CA ALA A 10 29.42 -14.56 29.06
C ALA A 10 30.27 -13.39 29.59
N MET A 11 29.60 -12.24 29.76
CA MET A 11 29.67 -11.52 31.03
C MET A 11 28.30 -10.94 31.40
N LEU A 12 27.74 -11.50 32.47
CA LEU A 12 26.54 -11.04 33.15
C LEU A 12 26.97 -10.05 34.23
N VAL A 13 26.37 -8.85 34.27
CA VAL A 13 26.26 -8.09 35.52
C VAL A 13 24.85 -7.49 35.58
N MET A 14 24.03 -8.02 36.47
CA MET A 14 22.83 -7.33 36.95
C MET A 14 23.21 -6.42 38.11
N ALA A 15 22.78 -5.17 38.06
CA ALA A 15 22.51 -4.35 39.23
C ALA A 15 21.35 -3.41 38.89
N GLY A 16 20.21 -3.61 39.54
CA GLY A 16 19.11 -2.65 39.52
C GLY A 16 19.32 -1.60 40.61
N CYS A 17 19.03 -0.33 40.29
CA CYS A 17 18.23 0.60 41.11
C CYS A 17 18.17 1.98 40.43
N SER A 18 16.94 2.51 40.35
CA SER A 18 16.51 3.91 40.34
C SER A 18 17.57 5.02 40.30
N ALA A 19 17.53 5.84 39.25
CA ALA A 19 17.52 7.31 39.27
C ALA A 19 17.82 7.79 37.85
N SER A 20 16.98 8.65 37.29
CA SER A 20 17.23 9.32 36.01
C SER A 20 18.46 10.23 36.10
N PRO A 21 19.41 10.17 35.16
CA PRO A 21 20.22 11.32 34.78
C PRO A 21 19.88 11.74 33.34
N ALA A 22 19.80 13.04 33.09
CA ALA A 22 19.61 13.60 31.77
C ALA A 22 20.61 12.98 30.78
N ALA A 23 20.09 12.32 29.74
CA ALA A 23 20.88 11.73 28.68
C ALA A 23 21.67 12.83 27.97
N ASP A 24 22.99 12.68 27.95
CA ASP A 24 23.92 13.58 27.27
C ASP A 24 23.79 13.40 25.75
N SER A 25 22.81 14.12 25.17
CA SER A 25 22.49 14.16 23.74
C SER A 25 23.67 14.53 22.82
N SER A 26 24.79 15.01 23.37
CA SER A 26 25.97 15.38 22.59
C SER A 26 26.75 14.16 22.06
N ALA A 27 26.73 13.04 22.78
CA ALA A 27 27.44 11.82 22.39
C ALA A 27 26.72 11.09 21.23
N GLU A 28 25.39 11.00 21.29
CA GLU A 28 24.58 10.37 20.23
C GLU A 28 24.62 11.18 18.93
N VAL A 29 24.55 12.52 19.00
CA VAL A 29 24.66 13.40 17.83
C VAL A 29 26.04 13.28 17.16
N SER A 30 27.09 13.07 17.95
CA SER A 30 28.45 12.88 17.41
C SER A 30 28.60 11.54 16.71
N GLN A 31 28.01 10.46 17.26
CA GLN A 31 28.00 9.14 16.64
C GLN A 31 27.18 9.11 15.34
N LEU A 32 26.02 9.77 15.31
CA LEU A 32 25.19 9.87 14.11
C LEU A 32 25.88 10.65 12.97
N LYS A 33 26.62 11.72 13.31
CA LYS A 33 27.41 12.48 12.31
C LYS A 33 28.54 11.64 11.71
N GLU A 34 29.20 10.83 12.54
CA GLU A 34 30.24 9.90 12.07
C GLU A 34 29.65 8.83 11.14
N GLN A 35 28.49 8.25 11.48
CA GLN A 35 27.81 7.28 10.63
C GLN A 35 27.39 7.86 9.28
N VAL A 36 26.86 9.09 9.24
CA VAL A 36 26.49 9.75 7.98
C VAL A 36 27.72 10.06 7.12
N SER A 37 28.84 10.43 7.73
CA SER A 37 30.11 10.62 7.02
C SER A 37 30.64 9.32 6.43
N GLN A 38 30.51 8.21 7.14
CA GLN A 38 30.96 6.90 6.66
C GLN A 38 30.06 6.36 5.54
N LEU A 39 28.74 6.45 5.70
CA LEU A 39 27.76 6.02 4.68
C LEU A 39 27.88 6.84 3.38
N SER A 40 28.13 8.14 3.48
CA SER A 40 28.33 8.98 2.29
C SER A 40 29.62 8.63 1.54
N ALA A 41 30.72 8.34 2.26
CA ALA A 41 31.96 7.88 1.64
C ALA A 41 31.84 6.49 0.99
N GLU A 42 31.11 5.57 1.62
CA GLU A 42 30.84 4.23 1.07
C GLU A 42 29.96 4.30 -0.19
N ASN A 43 28.95 5.17 -0.20
CA ASN A 43 28.10 5.39 -1.37
C ASN A 43 28.88 5.97 -2.56
N GLU A 44 29.79 6.92 -2.33
CA GLU A 44 30.65 7.45 -3.40
C GLU A 44 31.60 6.37 -3.95
N LYS A 45 32.12 5.50 -3.08
CA LYS A 45 32.97 4.39 -3.50
C LYS A 45 32.20 3.33 -4.31
N LEU A 46 31.02 2.93 -3.85
CA LEU A 46 30.16 1.97 -4.56
C LEU A 46 29.70 2.51 -5.91
N LYS A 47 29.43 3.83 -6.00
CA LYS A 47 29.08 4.49 -7.26
C LYS A 47 30.25 4.52 -8.26
N ALA A 48 31.48 4.62 -7.77
CA ALA A 48 32.68 4.48 -8.60
C ALA A 48 32.92 3.03 -9.06
N GLU A 49 32.70 2.03 -8.19
CA GLU A 49 32.81 0.60 -8.55
C GLU A 49 31.72 0.16 -9.55
N LEU A 50 30.52 0.75 -9.49
CA LEU A 50 29.44 0.55 -10.47
C LEU A 50 29.74 1.21 -11.83
N ALA A 51 30.57 2.25 -11.84
CA ALA A 51 31.02 2.90 -13.08
C ALA A 51 32.15 2.12 -13.78
N GLU A 52 33.03 1.43 -13.02
CA GLU A 52 34.11 0.60 -13.58
C GLU A 52 33.66 -0.78 -14.09
N THR A 53 32.49 -1.29 -13.68
CA THR A 53 31.95 -2.58 -14.15
C THR A 53 31.15 -2.48 -15.46
N ALA A 54 31.01 -1.29 -16.05
CA ALA A 54 30.27 -1.06 -17.29
C ALA A 54 31.14 -1.06 -18.57
N ASP A 55 32.47 -1.20 -18.48
CA ASP A 55 33.40 -1.04 -19.62
C ASP A 55 34.07 -2.35 -20.09
N THR A 56 33.32 -3.44 -20.23
CA THR A 56 33.77 -4.59 -21.05
C THR A 56 32.60 -5.26 -21.77
N ALA A 57 31.97 -4.53 -22.70
CA ALA A 57 31.35 -5.10 -23.91
C ALA A 57 30.85 -3.96 -24.82
N ALA A 58 31.76 -3.31 -25.55
CA ALA A 58 31.39 -2.44 -26.66
C ALA A 58 31.97 -2.98 -27.98
N VAL A 59 31.14 -2.85 -29.03
CA VAL A 59 31.37 -2.82 -30.49
C VAL A 59 30.31 -3.73 -31.14
N SER A 60 29.38 -3.27 -31.98
CA SER A 60 29.26 -2.02 -32.72
C SER A 60 27.84 -1.87 -33.31
N GLY A 61 27.39 -0.63 -33.52
CA GLY A 61 26.37 -0.32 -34.54
C GLY A 61 25.52 0.91 -34.23
N ALA A 62 25.92 2.08 -34.74
CA ALA A 62 25.19 3.35 -34.60
C ALA A 62 23.96 3.45 -35.54
N SER A 63 22.84 4.02 -35.04
CA SER A 63 22.00 5.00 -35.77
C SER A 63 20.87 5.58 -34.89
N SER A 64 20.92 6.90 -34.66
CA SER A 64 19.83 7.91 -34.54
C SER A 64 18.48 7.65 -33.78
N GLU A 65 18.26 8.49 -32.73
CA GLU A 65 17.02 9.19 -32.27
C GLU A 65 15.81 8.39 -31.70
N PRO A 66 14.91 8.94 -30.81
CA PRO A 66 14.96 10.08 -29.86
C PRO A 66 14.66 9.66 -28.38
N GLU A 67 14.66 10.65 -27.46
CA GLU A 67 14.22 10.58 -26.04
C GLU A 67 12.87 9.86 -25.81
N PRO A 68 12.68 9.12 -24.70
CA PRO A 68 11.38 8.65 -24.30
C PRO A 68 10.62 9.70 -23.45
N GLU A 69 9.58 10.27 -24.06
CA GLU A 69 8.40 10.87 -23.42
C GLU A 69 7.65 9.84 -22.53
N PRO A 70 6.77 10.28 -21.60
CA PRO A 70 6.35 9.49 -20.43
C PRO A 70 5.42 8.32 -20.80
N SER A 71 5.73 7.15 -20.24
CA SER A 71 5.01 5.90 -20.47
C SER A 71 3.63 5.90 -19.80
N ALA A 72 2.58 5.79 -20.60
CA ALA A 72 1.22 5.52 -20.15
C ALA A 72 1.11 4.09 -19.58
N ASN A 73 1.01 3.95 -18.26
CA ASN A 73 0.61 2.69 -17.62
C ASN A 73 -0.84 2.37 -18.00
N THR A 74 -1.04 1.37 -18.85
CA THR A 74 -2.38 0.80 -19.09
C THR A 74 -2.52 -0.43 -18.20
N GLY A 75 -3.05 -0.24 -16.99
CA GLY A 75 -3.36 -1.34 -16.07
C GLY A 75 -4.39 -2.33 -16.67
N SER A 76 -4.50 -3.52 -16.09
CA SER A 76 -5.48 -4.53 -16.54
C SER A 76 -6.91 -4.07 -16.24
N VAL A 77 -7.90 -4.42 -17.07
CA VAL A 77 -9.28 -3.94 -16.87
C VAL A 77 -9.97 -4.68 -15.71
N LEU A 78 -10.61 -3.94 -14.80
CA LEU A 78 -11.50 -4.43 -13.76
C LEU A 78 -12.96 -4.14 -14.15
N GLU A 79 -13.87 -5.08 -13.90
CA GLU A 79 -15.28 -4.97 -14.26
C GLU A 79 -16.18 -5.08 -13.02
N LEU A 80 -17.20 -4.21 -12.93
CA LEU A 80 -18.18 -4.23 -11.85
C LEU A 80 -18.95 -5.57 -11.84
N LYS A 81 -19.05 -6.19 -10.65
CA LYS A 81 -19.75 -7.46 -10.37
C LYS A 81 -19.21 -8.68 -11.12
N LYS A 82 -18.02 -8.59 -11.73
CA LYS A 82 -17.33 -9.72 -12.35
C LYS A 82 -16.15 -10.16 -11.48
N ALA A 83 -16.03 -11.47 -11.29
CA ALA A 83 -14.90 -12.03 -10.55
C ALA A 83 -13.64 -12.03 -11.43
N LEU A 84 -12.56 -11.49 -10.89
CA LEU A 84 -11.20 -11.58 -11.38
C LEU A 84 -10.46 -12.61 -10.52
N VAL A 85 -9.87 -13.64 -11.12
CA VAL A 85 -9.09 -14.64 -10.41
C VAL A 85 -7.61 -14.30 -10.52
N ILE A 86 -6.96 -14.08 -9.39
CA ILE A 86 -5.51 -13.94 -9.29
C ILE A 86 -4.98 -15.24 -8.69
N ALA A 87 -4.27 -16.02 -9.53
CA ALA A 87 -3.80 -17.35 -9.18
C ALA A 87 -3.03 -17.35 -7.86
N ASP A 88 -3.30 -18.35 -7.02
CA ASP A 88 -2.69 -18.56 -5.69
C ASP A 88 -2.82 -17.39 -4.72
N PHE A 89 -3.67 -16.39 -5.02
CA PHE A 89 -3.87 -15.21 -4.19
C PHE A 89 -5.33 -15.03 -3.77
N ALA A 90 -6.20 -14.63 -4.69
CA ALA A 90 -7.60 -14.33 -4.39
C ALA A 90 -8.51 -14.36 -5.62
N GLU A 91 -9.78 -14.66 -5.41
CA GLU A 91 -10.86 -14.23 -6.30
C GLU A 91 -11.35 -12.85 -5.83
N VAL A 92 -11.26 -11.85 -6.70
CA VAL A 92 -11.57 -10.44 -6.39
C VAL A 92 -12.81 -10.02 -7.17
N THR A 93 -13.73 -9.29 -6.55
CA THR A 93 -14.91 -8.73 -7.23
C THR A 93 -15.14 -7.30 -6.77
N LEU A 94 -15.15 -6.35 -7.70
CA LEU A 94 -15.68 -5.01 -7.44
C LEU A 94 -17.20 -5.11 -7.33
N THR A 95 -17.75 -4.93 -6.13
CA THR A 95 -19.19 -5.13 -5.89
C THR A 95 -19.99 -3.84 -6.03
N LYS A 96 -19.39 -2.72 -5.63
CA LYS A 96 -20.04 -1.41 -5.55
C LYS A 96 -19.01 -0.27 -5.63
N THR A 97 -19.43 0.84 -6.19
CA THR A 97 -18.76 2.14 -6.14
C THR A 97 -19.84 3.20 -5.87
N GLU A 98 -19.70 4.03 -4.84
CA GLU A 98 -20.73 5.01 -4.49
C GLU A 98 -20.13 6.31 -3.94
N PHE A 99 -20.66 7.44 -4.42
CA PHE A 99 -20.43 8.74 -3.79
C PHE A 99 -21.39 8.92 -2.60
N THR A 100 -20.85 9.19 -1.42
CA THR A 100 -21.64 9.39 -0.20
C THR A 100 -20.97 10.34 0.77
N SER A 101 -21.75 11.04 1.60
CA SER A 101 -21.22 11.79 2.74
C SER A 101 -20.93 10.89 3.95
N LYS A 102 -21.46 9.67 3.96
CA LYS A 102 -21.37 8.73 5.08
C LYS A 102 -21.33 7.29 4.59
N VAL A 103 -20.25 6.58 4.94
CA VAL A 103 -20.09 5.14 4.71
C VAL A 103 -20.55 4.40 5.97
N VAL A 104 -21.55 3.54 5.82
CA VAL A 104 -22.13 2.71 6.88
C VAL A 104 -22.03 1.24 6.51
N PRO A 105 -21.95 0.32 7.49
CA PRO A 105 -22.03 -1.11 7.23
C PRO A 105 -23.34 -1.45 6.49
N PRO A 106 -23.35 -2.48 5.63
CA PRO A 106 -24.54 -2.79 4.83
C PRO A 106 -25.73 -3.33 5.62
N LYS A 107 -25.52 -3.83 6.85
CA LYS A 107 -26.57 -4.37 7.73
C LYS A 107 -26.38 -3.91 9.19
N PRO A 108 -26.36 -2.60 9.44
CA PRO A 108 -25.85 -2.05 10.69
C PRO A 108 -26.66 -2.55 11.90
N ASP A 109 -25.96 -2.94 12.96
CA ASP A 109 -26.57 -3.25 14.26
C ASP A 109 -26.99 -1.96 14.99
N SER A 110 -27.51 -2.07 16.23
CA SER A 110 -27.87 -0.90 17.04
C SER A 110 -26.68 0.01 17.36
N PHE A 111 -25.48 -0.56 17.45
CA PHE A 111 -24.22 0.16 17.62
C PHE A 111 -23.26 -0.30 16.52
N TYR A 112 -22.72 0.64 15.76
CA TYR A 112 -21.82 0.36 14.65
C TYR A 112 -20.85 1.51 14.40
N THR A 113 -19.71 1.16 13.82
CA THR A 113 -18.69 2.09 13.31
C THR A 113 -19.10 2.58 11.93
N TYR A 114 -18.89 3.86 11.66
CA TYR A 114 -19.13 4.49 10.37
C TYR A 114 -18.06 5.54 10.07
N TYR A 115 -17.98 5.96 8.81
CA TYR A 115 -17.10 7.04 8.37
C TYR A 115 -17.95 8.14 7.77
N GLU A 116 -17.75 9.38 8.22
CA GLU A 116 -18.48 10.55 7.76
C GLU A 116 -17.49 11.62 7.33
N VAL A 117 -17.80 12.29 6.22
CA VAL A 117 -16.97 13.37 5.69
C VAL A 117 -16.97 14.52 6.71
N LYS A 118 -15.79 15.06 7.02
CA LYS A 118 -15.65 16.16 7.98
C LYS A 118 -15.79 17.53 7.33
N ASP A 119 -15.36 17.66 6.08
CA ASP A 119 -15.44 18.90 5.30
C ASP A 119 -16.67 18.87 4.37
N ALA A 120 -17.55 19.87 4.48
CA ALA A 120 -18.76 19.95 3.68
C ALA A 120 -18.50 20.13 2.17
N GLU A 121 -17.28 20.56 1.79
CA GLU A 121 -16.82 20.70 0.41
C GLU A 121 -16.26 19.40 -0.17
N ASN A 122 -16.21 18.33 0.63
CA ASN A 122 -15.75 17.01 0.21
C ASN A 122 -16.90 15.99 0.12
N ILE A 123 -16.59 14.85 -0.49
CA ILE A 123 -17.44 13.67 -0.59
C ILE A 123 -16.57 12.41 -0.56
N TYR A 124 -17.06 11.32 0.01
CA TYR A 124 -16.37 10.04 -0.12
C TYR A 124 -16.79 9.35 -1.42
N LEU A 125 -15.83 8.69 -2.06
CA LEU A 125 -16.05 7.60 -3.00
C LEU A 125 -15.74 6.28 -2.27
N ASP A 126 -16.78 5.51 -1.97
CA ASP A 126 -16.69 4.18 -1.36
C ASP A 126 -16.57 3.12 -2.46
N VAL A 127 -15.41 2.46 -2.53
CA VAL A 127 -15.09 1.37 -3.45
C VAL A 127 -15.09 0.05 -2.69
N VAL A 128 -16.07 -0.81 -2.97
CA VAL A 128 -16.27 -2.07 -2.24
C VAL A 128 -15.72 -3.24 -3.04
N LEU A 129 -14.73 -3.92 -2.48
CA LEU A 129 -14.08 -5.09 -3.07
C LEU A 129 -14.32 -6.31 -2.18
N LYS A 130 -14.82 -7.38 -2.78
CA LYS A 130 -14.95 -8.70 -2.14
C LYS A 130 -13.76 -9.55 -2.54
N PHE A 131 -13.01 -10.03 -1.55
CA PHE A 131 -11.88 -10.94 -1.72
C PHE A 131 -12.22 -12.30 -1.12
N LYS A 132 -12.16 -13.37 -1.93
CA LYS A 132 -12.11 -14.74 -1.44
C LYS A 132 -10.66 -15.21 -1.52
N SER A 133 -10.05 -15.47 -0.36
CA SER A 133 -8.65 -15.88 -0.26
C SER A 133 -8.44 -17.25 -0.89
N LEU A 134 -7.41 -17.37 -1.73
CA LEU A 134 -6.90 -18.64 -2.27
C LEU A 134 -5.58 -19.06 -1.60
N LEU A 135 -5.13 -18.29 -0.61
CA LEU A 135 -3.88 -18.53 0.12
C LEU A 135 -3.98 -19.75 1.03
N SER A 136 -2.84 -20.39 1.31
CA SER A 136 -2.72 -21.50 2.27
C SER A 136 -2.61 -21.06 3.72
N SER A 137 -2.38 -19.76 3.97
CA SER A 137 -2.30 -19.16 5.30
C SER A 137 -3.11 -17.86 5.35
N SER A 138 -3.42 -17.40 6.55
CA SER A 138 -4.05 -16.09 6.75
C SER A 138 -3.13 -14.97 6.28
N LYS A 139 -3.71 -13.91 5.73
CA LYS A 139 -3.03 -12.65 5.35
C LYS A 139 -3.80 -11.47 5.94
N SER A 140 -3.09 -10.42 6.34
CA SER A 140 -3.73 -9.20 6.85
C SER A 140 -4.63 -8.59 5.77
N ALA A 141 -5.77 -8.03 6.16
CA ALA A 141 -6.76 -7.55 5.20
C ALA A 141 -6.23 -6.34 4.40
N ASP A 142 -5.44 -5.47 5.01
CA ASP A 142 -4.80 -4.33 4.35
C ASP A 142 -3.74 -4.72 3.32
N ASP A 143 -3.18 -5.93 3.41
CA ASP A 143 -2.20 -6.43 2.43
C ASP A 143 -2.87 -7.00 1.16
N PHE A 144 -4.21 -7.03 1.06
CA PHE A 144 -4.89 -7.59 -0.12
C PHE A 144 -4.88 -6.66 -1.32
N ALA A 145 -4.99 -5.35 -1.09
CA ALA A 145 -4.97 -4.34 -2.14
C ALA A 145 -4.72 -2.94 -1.56
N SER A 146 -4.23 -2.04 -2.40
CA SER A 146 -4.40 -0.60 -2.22
C SER A 146 -5.28 -0.04 -3.34
N VAL A 147 -5.94 1.09 -3.09
CA VAL A 147 -6.80 1.76 -4.07
C VAL A 147 -6.48 3.24 -4.14
N GLN A 148 -6.22 3.72 -5.35
CA GLN A 148 -6.08 5.13 -5.68
C GLN A 148 -7.21 5.53 -6.64
N VAL A 149 -7.70 6.76 -6.50
CA VAL A 149 -8.71 7.33 -7.41
C VAL A 149 -8.09 8.47 -8.20
N LYS A 150 -8.20 8.40 -9.53
CA LYS A 150 -7.72 9.44 -10.44
C LYS A 150 -8.92 10.18 -11.05
N TYR A 151 -9.05 11.46 -10.71
CA TYR A 151 -10.12 12.35 -11.18
C TYR A 151 -9.57 13.37 -12.18
N ASP A 152 -10.34 13.65 -13.23
CA ASP A 152 -9.97 14.58 -14.32
C ASP A 152 -8.63 14.20 -14.98
N SER A 153 -8.32 12.90 -15.02
CA SER A 153 -7.07 12.35 -15.56
C SER A 153 -5.79 12.91 -14.93
N LYS A 154 -5.88 13.62 -13.80
CA LYS A 154 -4.77 14.41 -13.24
C LYS A 154 -4.70 14.37 -11.72
N TYR A 155 -5.82 14.45 -11.03
CA TYR A 155 -5.85 14.58 -9.57
C TYR A 155 -5.96 13.20 -8.94
N GLU A 156 -4.96 12.83 -8.15
CA GLU A 156 -4.86 11.53 -7.50
C GLU A 156 -5.26 11.64 -6.02
N TYR A 157 -6.08 10.70 -5.58
CA TYR A 157 -6.59 10.62 -4.21
C TYR A 157 -6.36 9.21 -3.67
N GLU A 158 -5.61 9.12 -2.57
CA GLU A 158 -5.41 7.87 -1.87
C GLU A 158 -6.66 7.50 -1.05
N SER A 159 -6.94 6.21 -0.97
CA SER A 159 -7.97 5.68 -0.08
C SER A 159 -7.39 5.17 1.24
N PHE A 160 -8.22 5.15 2.28
CA PHE A 160 -8.01 4.30 3.45
C PHE A 160 -8.99 3.13 3.41
N SER A 161 -8.69 2.04 4.13
CA SER A 161 -9.50 0.83 4.10
C SER A 161 -10.15 0.48 5.44
N THR A 162 -11.30 -0.17 5.35
CA THR A 162 -11.98 -0.84 6.46
C THR A 162 -12.58 -2.16 5.95
N ILE A 163 -12.88 -3.09 6.86
CA ILE A 163 -13.43 -4.40 6.51
C ILE A 163 -14.75 -4.64 7.27
N GLU A 164 -15.72 -5.22 6.56
CA GLU A 164 -16.97 -5.67 7.16
C GLU A 164 -16.72 -6.78 8.20
N GLU A 165 -17.32 -6.63 9.38
CA GLU A 165 -17.35 -7.64 10.43
C GLU A 165 -18.78 -8.19 10.60
N SER A 166 -18.91 -9.40 11.17
CA SER A 166 -20.20 -9.97 11.57
C SER A 166 -21.24 -10.02 10.44
N GLY A 167 -20.78 -10.26 9.21
CA GLY A 167 -21.66 -10.34 8.04
C GLY A 167 -22.18 -8.98 7.53
N GLY A 168 -21.45 -7.91 7.85
CA GLY A 168 -21.71 -6.54 7.41
C GLY A 168 -22.48 -5.71 8.42
N SER A 169 -22.52 -6.11 9.70
CA SER A 169 -23.21 -5.33 10.73
C SER A 169 -22.36 -4.26 11.40
N ASN A 170 -21.04 -4.38 11.26
CA ASN A 170 -20.07 -3.42 11.76
C ASN A 170 -18.87 -3.31 10.81
N PHE A 171 -18.04 -2.31 11.06
CA PHE A 171 -16.72 -2.16 10.47
C PHE A 171 -15.62 -2.36 11.53
N THR A 172 -14.50 -2.92 11.11
CA THR A 172 -13.26 -2.99 11.89
C THR A 172 -12.05 -2.59 11.06
N TYR A 173 -10.89 -2.45 11.69
CA TYR A 173 -9.68 -2.04 11.00
C TYR A 173 -9.03 -3.20 10.25
N THR A 174 -8.59 -2.93 9.03
CA THR A 174 -7.95 -3.90 8.14
C THR A 174 -6.59 -4.37 8.66
N ASN A 175 -5.82 -3.50 9.30
CA ASN A 175 -4.49 -3.79 9.84
C ASN A 175 -4.43 -4.69 11.09
N ILE A 176 -5.58 -4.98 11.71
CA ILE A 176 -5.69 -5.91 12.84
C ILE A 176 -6.60 -7.11 12.52
N THR A 177 -7.07 -7.20 11.28
CA THR A 177 -8.01 -8.24 10.84
C THR A 177 -7.36 -9.03 9.71
N SER A 178 -7.39 -10.35 9.80
CA SER A 178 -6.87 -11.23 8.74
C SER A 178 -7.99 -11.91 7.98
N ILE A 179 -7.77 -12.15 6.68
CA ILE A 179 -8.63 -13.03 5.87
C ILE A 179 -7.97 -14.43 5.88
N GLU A 180 -8.67 -15.39 6.47
CA GLU A 180 -8.23 -16.79 6.53
C GLU A 180 -8.29 -17.50 5.16
N PRO A 181 -7.58 -18.63 4.98
CA PRO A 181 -7.66 -19.47 3.79
C PRO A 181 -9.10 -19.79 3.41
N LEU A 182 -9.44 -19.63 2.12
CA LEU A 182 -10.76 -19.92 1.55
C LEU A 182 -11.93 -19.11 2.14
N LYS A 183 -11.67 -18.17 3.06
CA LYS A 183 -12.66 -17.24 3.59
C LYS A 183 -12.77 -15.99 2.72
N THR A 184 -13.84 -15.24 2.94
CA THR A 184 -14.14 -14.00 2.25
C THR A 184 -14.02 -12.82 3.19
N GLY A 185 -13.31 -11.78 2.77
CA GLY A 185 -13.39 -10.44 3.35
C GLY A 185 -14.07 -9.48 2.37
N VAL A 186 -14.90 -8.56 2.88
CA VAL A 186 -15.47 -7.46 2.09
C VAL A 186 -14.85 -6.17 2.61
N LEU A 187 -14.02 -5.56 1.77
CA LEU A 187 -13.26 -4.37 2.10
C LEU A 187 -13.91 -3.16 1.44
N HIS A 188 -13.96 -2.07 2.19
CA HIS A 188 -14.31 -0.75 1.71
C HIS A 188 -13.02 0.07 1.61
N PHE A 189 -12.74 0.59 0.43
CA PHE A 189 -11.67 1.56 0.17
C PHE A 189 -12.31 2.92 -0.04
N ILE A 190 -12.05 3.84 0.88
CA ILE A 190 -12.76 5.11 0.99
C ILE A 190 -11.78 6.22 0.63
N ALA A 191 -12.03 6.89 -0.49
CA ALA A 191 -11.27 8.06 -0.92
C ALA A 191 -12.09 9.34 -0.69
N GLU A 192 -11.47 10.39 -0.15
CA GLU A 192 -12.10 11.70 0.03
C GLU A 192 -11.77 12.60 -1.15
N LEU A 193 -12.79 13.00 -1.91
CA LEU A 193 -12.68 13.83 -3.12
C LEU A 193 -13.39 15.17 -2.93
N PRO A 194 -13.04 16.21 -3.70
CA PRO A 194 -13.86 17.41 -3.83
C PRO A 194 -15.28 17.06 -4.27
N LYS A 195 -16.28 17.72 -3.68
CA LYS A 195 -17.71 17.44 -3.91
C LYS A 195 -18.16 17.61 -5.35
N GLU A 196 -17.44 18.42 -6.14
CA GLU A 196 -17.65 18.58 -7.57
C GLU A 196 -17.40 17.29 -8.37
N ALA A 197 -16.50 16.42 -7.92
CA ALA A 197 -16.21 15.15 -8.59
C ALA A 197 -17.46 14.26 -8.72
N ALA A 198 -18.35 14.29 -7.72
CA ALA A 198 -19.61 13.55 -7.76
C ALA A 198 -20.68 14.15 -8.70
N LYS A 199 -20.51 15.40 -9.17
CA LYS A 199 -21.54 16.15 -9.88
C LYS A 199 -21.19 16.48 -11.32
N ASP A 200 -19.92 16.68 -11.62
CA ASP A 200 -19.49 17.00 -12.98
C ASP A 200 -19.46 15.75 -13.88
N LYS A 201 -18.87 15.89 -15.07
CA LYS A 201 -18.77 14.81 -16.07
C LYS A 201 -17.33 14.39 -16.36
N LYS A 202 -16.35 14.85 -15.57
CA LYS A 202 -14.93 14.60 -15.83
C LYS A 202 -14.56 13.15 -15.57
N PRO A 203 -13.58 12.55 -16.25
CA PRO A 203 -13.27 11.14 -16.04
C PRO A 203 -12.88 10.81 -14.59
N ILE A 204 -13.23 9.62 -14.14
CA ILE A 204 -12.84 9.05 -12.85
C ILE A 204 -12.44 7.59 -13.06
N ASP A 205 -11.16 7.30 -12.80
CA ASP A 205 -10.61 5.96 -12.79
C ASP A 205 -10.31 5.53 -11.35
N ILE A 206 -10.71 4.30 -11.02
CA ILE A 206 -10.36 3.61 -9.78
C ILE A 206 -9.24 2.63 -10.11
N ILE A 207 -8.08 2.82 -9.50
CA ILE A 207 -6.87 2.02 -9.72
C ILE A 207 -6.68 1.14 -8.48
N VAL A 208 -6.86 -0.16 -8.66
CA VAL A 208 -6.72 -1.18 -7.61
C VAL A 208 -5.39 -1.89 -7.81
N THR A 209 -4.46 -1.77 -6.87
CA THR A 209 -3.15 -2.42 -6.92
C THR A 209 -3.17 -3.69 -6.07
N ILE A 210 -2.91 -4.84 -6.70
CA ILE A 210 -2.90 -6.16 -6.05
C ILE A 210 -1.61 -6.88 -6.46
N GLU A 211 -0.81 -7.30 -5.47
CA GLU A 211 0.48 -7.98 -5.71
C GLU A 211 1.37 -7.20 -6.70
N GLY A 212 1.39 -5.86 -6.58
CA GLY A 212 2.16 -4.95 -7.43
C GLY A 212 1.61 -4.74 -8.84
N LYS A 213 0.44 -5.28 -9.17
CA LYS A 213 -0.22 -5.10 -10.48
C LYS A 213 -1.43 -4.19 -10.37
N GLU A 214 -1.55 -3.26 -11.31
CA GLU A 214 -2.66 -2.33 -11.39
C GLU A 214 -3.84 -2.92 -12.18
N TYR A 215 -5.02 -2.79 -11.61
CA TYR A 215 -6.30 -3.10 -12.22
C TYR A 215 -7.19 -1.85 -12.22
N VAL A 216 -7.66 -1.42 -13.38
CA VAL A 216 -8.36 -0.14 -13.56
C VAL A 216 -9.83 -0.39 -13.83
N TYR A 217 -10.70 0.30 -13.09
CA TYR A 217 -12.12 0.44 -13.37
C TYR A 217 -12.45 1.91 -13.66
N SER A 218 -12.84 2.22 -14.89
CA SER A 218 -13.33 3.55 -15.25
C SER A 218 -14.77 3.71 -14.76
N LEU A 219 -14.93 4.40 -13.64
CA LEU A 219 -16.25 4.73 -13.08
C LEU A 219 -17.00 5.72 -13.98
N ARG A 220 -16.27 6.67 -14.56
CA ARG A 220 -16.78 7.65 -15.51
C ARG A 220 -15.70 7.91 -16.56
N SER A 221 -16.05 7.75 -17.83
CA SER A 221 -15.14 8.00 -18.97
C SER A 221 -15.43 9.37 -19.61
N GLU A 222 -14.50 9.86 -20.44
CA GLU A 222 -14.66 11.07 -21.26
C GLU A 222 -15.83 10.99 -22.25
#